data_AF-A0A939R804-F1
#
_entry.id   AF-A0A939R804-F1
#
_cell.length_a   1.000
_cell.length_b   1.000
_cell.length_c   1.000
_cell.angle_alpha   90.00
_cell.angle_beta   90.00
_cell.angle_gamma   90.00
#
_symmetry.space_group_name_H-M   'P 1'
#
loop_
_entity.id
_entity.type
_entity.pdbx_description
1 polymer ?
#
loop_
_entity_poly.entity_id
_entity_poly.type
_entity_poly.pdbx_seq_one_letter_code
_entity_poly.pdbx_strand_id
1 'polypeptide(L)'
;MNEQVNLFFEWLGEKKEQVLAEAKTLSGDGRIDESNSLKAKSNIYDICRAVCNAAEKQSQGAPLKDAFVTAFERVTAPWKISLEQAKAHDDSRKVMIEEAKFSAVDEILAKIRESF
;
A
#
# COMPACT_ATOMS: atom_id res chain seq x y z
N MET A 1 13.44 -7.28 15.69
CA MET A 1 13.07 -7.09 14.27
C MET A 1 14.24 -7.56 13.43
N ASN A 2 14.00 -8.53 12.54
CA ASN A 2 15.02 -9.12 11.65
C ASN A 2 15.56 -8.04 10.67
N GLU A 3 16.83 -8.15 10.26
CA GLU A 3 17.46 -7.27 9.26
C GLU A 3 16.61 -7.15 7.97
N GLN A 4 16.03 -8.25 7.49
CA GLN A 4 15.12 -8.23 6.33
C GLN A 4 13.88 -7.35 6.56
N VAL A 5 13.36 -7.33 7.79
CA VAL A 5 12.20 -6.48 8.15
C VAL A 5 12.61 -5.01 8.22
N ASN A 6 13.81 -4.71 8.72
CA ASN A 6 14.33 -3.34 8.75
C ASN A 6 14.50 -2.80 7.34
N LEU A 7 15.17 -3.56 6.45
CA LEU A 7 15.34 -3.19 5.04
C LEU A 7 14.00 -2.99 4.32
N PHE A 8 13.02 -3.85 4.63
CA PHE A 8 11.66 -3.68 4.10
C PHE A 8 11.00 -2.40 4.62
N PHE A 9 11.16 -2.05 5.90
CA PHE A 9 10.58 -0.84 6.49
C PHE A 9 11.24 0.44 6.01
N GLU A 10 12.54 0.42 5.73
CA GLU A 10 13.27 1.48 5.06
C GLU A 10 12.72 1.70 3.65
N TRP A 11 12.60 0.61 2.87
CA TRP A 11 12.00 0.67 1.53
C TRP A 11 10.57 1.22 1.52
N LEU A 12 9.73 0.84 2.49
CA LEU A 12 8.38 1.42 2.64
C LEU A 12 8.43 2.94 2.91
N GLY A 13 9.39 3.38 3.73
CA GLY A 13 9.62 4.79 4.03
C GLY A 13 10.03 5.58 2.79
N GLU A 14 11.03 5.09 2.07
CA GLU A 14 11.50 5.71 0.82
C GLU A 14 10.38 5.81 -0.22
N LYS A 15 9.59 4.74 -0.42
CA LYS A 15 8.47 4.75 -1.36
C LYS A 15 7.40 5.75 -0.97
N LYS A 16 7.06 5.83 0.31
CA LYS A 16 6.11 6.82 0.82
C LYS A 16 6.61 8.24 0.56
N GLU A 17 7.87 8.53 0.85
CA GLU A 17 8.46 9.86 0.64
C GLU A 17 8.49 10.25 -0.84
N GLN A 18 8.86 9.33 -1.73
CA GLN A 18 8.82 9.53 -3.19
C GLN A 18 7.42 9.92 -3.66
N VAL A 19 6.41 9.14 -3.26
CA VAL A 19 5.01 9.38 -3.64
C VAL A 19 4.47 10.70 -3.07
N LEU A 20 4.85 11.06 -1.84
CA LEU A 20 4.44 12.33 -1.24
C LEU A 20 5.11 13.55 -1.91
N ALA A 21 6.36 13.42 -2.34
CA ALA A 21 7.06 14.46 -3.10
C ALA A 21 6.39 14.70 -4.46
N GLU A 22 6.01 13.62 -5.15
CA GLU A 22 5.25 13.69 -6.40
C GLU A 22 3.87 14.32 -6.19
N ALA A 23 3.14 13.89 -5.15
CA ALA A 23 1.84 14.47 -4.78
C ALA A 23 1.93 15.97 -4.51
N LYS A 24 3.01 16.42 -3.85
CA LYS A 24 3.26 17.85 -3.60
C LYS A 24 3.47 18.63 -4.90
N THR A 25 4.20 18.04 -5.85
CA THR A 25 4.43 18.64 -7.17
C THR A 25 3.12 18.80 -7.93
N LEU A 26 2.32 17.73 -8.02
CA LEU A 26 1.00 17.76 -8.67
C LEU A 26 0.06 18.80 -8.04
N SER A 27 0.06 18.89 -6.71
CA SER A 27 -0.73 19.90 -6.02
C SER A 27 -0.27 21.33 -6.33
N GLY A 28 1.02 21.56 -6.55
CA GLY A 28 1.58 22.85 -6.98
C GLY A 28 1.14 23.23 -8.39
N ASP A 29 0.95 22.23 -9.25
CA ASP A 29 0.47 22.38 -10.63
C ASP A 29 -1.06 22.48 -10.74
N GLY A 30 -1.78 22.52 -9.61
CA GLY A 30 -3.25 22.56 -9.58
C GLY A 30 -3.94 21.22 -9.87
N ARG A 31 -3.18 20.13 -10.00
CA ARG A 31 -3.65 18.75 -10.26
C ARG A 31 -4.06 18.05 -8.96
N ILE A 32 -5.09 18.60 -8.32
CA ILE A 32 -5.48 18.25 -6.94
C ILE A 32 -5.98 16.81 -6.83
N ASP A 33 -6.74 16.32 -7.81
CA ASP A 33 -7.29 14.97 -7.76
C ASP A 33 -6.18 13.92 -7.90
N GLU A 34 -5.20 14.12 -8.79
CA GLU A 34 -4.04 13.23 -8.90
C GLU A 34 -3.13 13.32 -7.66
N SER A 35 -2.95 14.51 -7.09
CA SER A 35 -2.29 14.66 -5.79
C SER A 35 -2.99 13.83 -4.71
N ASN A 36 -4.32 13.84 -4.69
CA ASN A 36 -5.11 13.11 -3.69
C ASN A 36 -5.04 11.59 -3.89
N SER A 37 -5.00 11.09 -5.12
CA SER A 37 -4.81 9.66 -5.38
C SER A 37 -3.42 9.19 -4.93
N LEU A 38 -2.37 9.99 -5.16
CA LEU A 38 -1.03 9.69 -4.65
C LEU A 38 -0.94 9.74 -3.11
N LYS A 39 -1.63 10.69 -2.46
CA LYS A 39 -1.74 10.69 -0.99
C LYS A 39 -2.42 9.41 -0.49
N ALA A 40 -3.48 8.95 -1.16
CA ALA A 40 -4.12 7.68 -0.84
C ALA A 40 -3.18 6.48 -1.04
N LYS A 41 -2.38 6.47 -2.12
CA LYS A 41 -1.31 5.47 -2.35
C LYS A 41 -0.30 5.48 -1.19
N SER A 42 0.13 6.66 -0.74
CA SER A 42 1.13 6.80 0.34
C SER A 42 0.67 6.17 1.67
N ASN A 43 -0.62 6.24 1.97
CA ASN A 43 -1.20 5.64 3.18
C ASN A 43 -1.10 4.11 3.19
N ILE A 44 -1.02 3.47 2.02
CA ILE A 44 -0.91 2.01 1.92
C ILE A 44 0.42 1.51 2.48
N TYR A 45 1.50 2.28 2.33
CA TYR A 45 2.80 1.92 2.93
C TYR A 45 2.76 1.95 4.47
N ASP A 46 2.03 2.89 5.06
CA ASP A 46 1.81 2.93 6.53
C ASP A 46 0.95 1.75 7.00
N ILE A 47 -0.12 1.42 6.27
CA ILE A 47 -0.97 0.26 6.55
C ILE A 47 -0.12 -1.02 6.48
N CYS A 48 0.73 -1.15 5.47
CA CYS A 48 1.64 -2.29 5.34
C CYS A 48 2.58 -2.42 6.54
N ARG A 49 3.20 -1.31 6.99
CA ARG A 49 4.04 -1.31 8.20
C ARG A 49 3.26 -1.78 9.42
N ALA A 50 2.02 -1.31 9.61
CA ALA A 50 1.17 -1.74 10.72
C ALA A 50 0.80 -3.22 10.64
N VAL A 51 0.45 -3.73 9.46
CA VAL A 51 0.13 -5.15 9.22
C VAL A 51 1.34 -6.04 9.44
N CYS A 52 2.52 -5.65 8.96
CA CYS A 52 3.76 -6.40 9.15
C CYS A 52 4.13 -6.52 10.64
N ASN A 53 4.05 -5.42 11.39
CA ASN A 53 4.25 -5.43 12.84
C ASN A 53 3.22 -6.35 13.55
N ALA A 54 1.97 -6.35 13.10
CA ALA A 54 0.94 -7.22 13.67
C ALA A 54 1.19 -8.70 13.32
N ALA A 55 1.67 -8.99 12.10
CA ALA A 55 2.00 -10.34 11.64
C ALA A 55 3.23 -10.92 12.36
N GLU A 56 4.28 -10.11 12.59
CA GLU A 56 5.47 -10.52 13.35
C GLU A 56 5.11 -10.95 14.78
N LYS A 57 4.19 -10.22 15.43
CA LYS A 57 3.70 -10.57 16.78
C LYS A 57 2.84 -11.83 16.83
N GLN A 58 2.16 -12.14 15.72
CA GLN A 58 1.18 -13.23 15.65
C GLN A 58 1.72 -14.50 14.98
N SER A 59 2.93 -14.47 14.40
CA SER A 59 3.38 -15.54 13.51
C SER A 59 3.49 -16.91 14.18
N GLN A 60 3.61 -17.01 15.53
CA GLN A 60 3.57 -18.28 16.29
C GLN A 60 4.39 -19.44 15.66
N GLY A 61 5.50 -19.14 14.97
CA GLY A 61 6.35 -20.12 14.29
C GLY A 61 6.12 -20.28 12.78
N ALA A 62 5.08 -19.66 12.21
CA ALA A 62 4.89 -19.53 10.77
C ALA A 62 5.90 -18.52 10.15
N PRO A 63 6.30 -18.70 8.88
CA PRO A 63 7.10 -17.71 8.18
C PRO A 63 6.40 -16.35 8.17
N LEU A 64 7.13 -15.29 8.53
CA LEU A 64 6.59 -13.92 8.57
C LEU A 64 5.94 -13.52 7.24
N LYS A 65 6.54 -13.95 6.12
CA LYS A 65 6.02 -13.74 4.77
C LYS A 65 4.58 -14.21 4.63
N ASP A 66 4.29 -15.46 5.00
CA ASP A 66 2.97 -16.07 4.81
C ASP A 66 1.93 -15.44 5.75
N ALA A 67 2.33 -15.18 7.00
CA ALA A 67 1.50 -14.48 7.97
C ALA A 67 1.17 -13.05 7.51
N PHE A 68 2.15 -12.33 6.96
CA PHE A 68 1.95 -11.00 6.41
C PHE A 68 1.05 -11.02 5.18
N VAL A 69 1.35 -11.85 4.17
CA VAL A 69 0.61 -11.87 2.91
C VAL A 69 -0.87 -12.15 3.18
N THR A 70 -1.16 -13.15 4.01
CA THR A 70 -2.53 -13.48 4.42
C THR A 70 -3.21 -12.30 5.12
N ALA A 71 -2.53 -11.65 6.07
CA ALA A 71 -3.10 -10.53 6.81
C ALA A 71 -3.32 -9.30 5.91
N PHE A 72 -2.39 -9.04 4.99
CA PHE A 72 -2.41 -7.90 4.10
C PHE A 72 -3.52 -8.06 3.04
N GLU A 73 -3.61 -9.22 2.39
CA GLU A 73 -4.71 -9.53 1.46
C GLU A 73 -6.08 -9.40 2.14
N ARG A 74 -6.22 -9.84 3.39
CA ARG A 74 -7.47 -9.66 4.15
C ARG A 74 -7.82 -8.19 4.36
N VAL A 75 -6.84 -7.34 4.64
CA VAL A 75 -7.04 -5.89 4.82
C VAL A 75 -7.38 -5.20 3.49
N THR A 76 -6.81 -5.66 2.37
CA THR A 76 -6.99 -5.02 1.06
C THR A 76 -8.17 -5.58 0.24
N ALA A 77 -8.68 -6.77 0.57
CA ALA A 77 -9.81 -7.39 -0.14
C ALA A 77 -11.06 -6.48 -0.28
N PRO A 78 -11.50 -5.74 0.76
CA PRO A 78 -12.65 -4.85 0.63
C PRO A 78 -12.43 -3.72 -0.39
N TRP A 79 -11.18 -3.33 -0.65
CA TRP A 79 -10.87 -2.27 -1.61
C TRP A 79 -11.13 -2.72 -3.05
N LYS A 80 -11.02 -4.03 -3.32
CA LYS A 80 -11.29 -4.58 -4.66
C LYS A 80 -12.76 -4.45 -4.99
N ILE A 81 -13.62 -4.76 -4.01
CA ILE A 81 -15.07 -4.56 -4.10
C ILE A 81 -15.38 -3.06 -4.30
N SER A 82 -14.70 -2.17 -3.55
CA SER A 82 -14.85 -0.71 -3.71
C SER A 82 -14.49 -0.24 -5.13
N LEU A 83 -13.42 -0.78 -5.72
CA LEU A 83 -12.99 -0.48 -7.09
C LEU A 83 -14.00 -0.98 -8.12
N GLU A 84 -14.47 -2.22 -7.99
CA GLU A 84 -15.47 -2.81 -8.89
C GLU A 84 -16.77 -2.00 -8.87
N GLN A 85 -17.22 -1.59 -7.68
CA GLN A 85 -18.37 -0.70 -7.53
C GLN A 85 -18.13 0.67 -8.17
N ALA A 86 -16.95 1.28 -7.95
CA ALA A 86 -16.62 2.57 -8.56
C ALA A 86 -16.67 2.49 -10.10
N LYS A 87 -16.18 1.40 -10.68
CA LYS A 87 -16.25 1.13 -12.13
C LYS A 87 -17.69 0.95 -12.62
N ALA A 88 -18.52 0.22 -11.87
CA ALA A 88 -19.92 0.01 -12.22
C ALA A 88 -20.79 1.28 -12.18
N HIS A 89 -20.35 2.30 -11.44
CA HIS A 89 -21.05 3.58 -11.29
C HIS A 89 -20.38 4.73 -12.05
N ASP A 90 -19.40 4.47 -12.91
CA ASP A 90 -18.61 5.48 -13.64
C ASP A 90 -17.98 6.57 -12.74
N ASP A 91 -17.69 6.23 -11.47
CA ASP A 91 -17.04 7.12 -10.51
C ASP A 91 -15.53 7.19 -10.77
N SER A 92 -15.17 7.93 -11.82
CA SER A 92 -13.80 8.05 -12.32
C SER A 92 -12.81 8.52 -11.25
N ARG A 93 -13.26 9.39 -10.34
CA ARG A 93 -12.42 9.90 -9.24
C ARG A 93 -12.10 8.78 -8.25
N LYS A 94 -13.11 8.01 -7.86
CA LYS A 94 -12.92 6.89 -6.93
C LYS A 94 -12.12 5.77 -7.58
N VAL A 95 -12.34 5.49 -8.87
CA VAL A 95 -11.52 4.54 -9.63
C VAL A 95 -10.04 4.92 -9.57
N MET A 96 -9.69 6.18 -9.87
CA MET A 96 -8.29 6.64 -9.81
C MET A 96 -7.67 6.45 -8.42
N ILE A 97 -8.42 6.75 -7.36
CA ILE A 97 -7.94 6.59 -5.98
C ILE A 97 -7.72 5.10 -5.65
N GLU A 98 -8.68 4.24 -5.96
CA GLU A 98 -8.57 2.81 -5.64
C GLU A 98 -7.47 2.13 -6.47
N GLU A 99 -7.31 2.48 -7.75
CA GLU A 99 -6.21 1.98 -8.58
C GLU A 99 -4.84 2.43 -8.06
N ALA A 100 -4.71 3.67 -7.58
CA ALA A 100 -3.48 4.14 -6.95
C ALA A 100 -3.14 3.35 -5.67
N LYS A 101 -4.14 3.00 -4.85
CA LYS A 101 -3.93 2.13 -3.69
C LYS A 101 -3.49 0.73 -4.12
N PHE A 102 -4.16 0.13 -5.11
CA PHE A 102 -3.82 -1.21 -5.60
C PHE A 102 -2.43 -1.28 -6.21
N SER A 103 -1.98 -0.23 -6.90
CA SER A 103 -0.60 -0.12 -7.35
C SER A 103 0.41 -0.26 -6.20
N ALA A 104 0.17 0.37 -5.04
CA ALA A 104 1.05 0.17 -3.87
C ALA A 104 0.93 -1.25 -3.30
N VAL A 105 -0.27 -1.85 -3.27
CA VAL A 105 -0.47 -3.24 -2.83
C VAL A 105 0.38 -4.20 -3.66
N ASP A 106 0.35 -4.06 -4.98
CA ASP A 106 1.11 -4.90 -5.90
C ASP A 106 2.62 -4.74 -5.71
N GLU A 107 3.11 -3.49 -5.59
CA GLU A 107 4.52 -3.20 -5.29
C GLU A 107 4.97 -3.84 -3.97
N ILE A 108 4.16 -3.76 -2.93
CA ILE A 108 4.43 -4.32 -1.60
C ILE A 108 4.49 -5.84 -1.64
N LEU A 109 3.52 -6.48 -2.31
CA LEU A 109 3.48 -7.93 -2.45
C LEU A 109 4.65 -8.46 -3.29
N ALA A 110 5.06 -7.74 -4.33
CA ALA A 110 6.27 -8.06 -5.08
C ALA A 110 7.51 -7.96 -4.17
N LYS A 111 7.67 -6.84 -3.47
CA LYS A 111 8.84 -6.60 -2.62
C LYS A 111 8.98 -7.63 -1.50
N ILE A 112 7.88 -8.04 -0.86
CA ILE A 112 7.97 -9.02 0.22
C ILE A 112 8.34 -10.41 -0.31
N ARG A 113 7.93 -10.77 -1.53
CA ARG A 113 8.29 -12.04 -2.17
C ARG A 113 9.77 -12.11 -2.55
N GLU A 114 10.39 -10.96 -2.82
CA GLU A 114 11.84 -10.84 -3.08
C GLU A 114 12.67 -10.82 -1.79
N SER A 115 12.12 -10.29 -0.70
CA SER A 115 12.87 -10.00 0.53
C SER A 115 12.81 -11.12 1.59
N PHE A 116 11.86 -12.06 1.46
CA PHE A 116 11.61 -13.19 2.36
C PHE A 116 11.28 -14.46 1.56
#